data_AF-A0A9J6N5F7-F1
#
_entry.id   AF-A0A9J6N5F7-F1
#
_cell.length_a   1.000
_cell.length_b   1.000
_cell.length_c   1.000
_cell.angle_alpha   90.00
_cell.angle_beta   90.00
_cell.angle_gamma   90.00
#
_symmetry.space_group_name_H-M   'P 1'
#
loop_
_entity.id
_entity.type
_entity.pdbx_description
1 polymer ?
#
loop_
_entity_poly.entity_id
_entity_poly.type
_entity_poly.pdbx_seq_one_letter_code
_entity_poly.pdbx_strand_id
1 'polypeptide(L)'
;MEYINCSIGNIRNICYDLSRQVKDSGFEPDIIIYVANGGIIIGQEMSNLLSKPYYGIKVARSGNSLKKNLSFLIRILPGKVKDILRTFELNSGLHSKASTREIKEVNTDLPISVKKILVVDDSVDTGNTILSISNWLY
;
A
#
# COMPACT_ATOMS: atom_id res chain seq x y z
N MET A 1 3.64 -21.75 -10.25
CA MET A 1 3.25 -20.34 -10.22
C MET A 1 3.33 -19.83 -11.64
N GLU A 2 2.23 -19.29 -12.17
CA GLU A 2 2.29 -18.48 -13.38
C GLU A 2 2.87 -17.12 -13.00
N TYR A 3 3.90 -16.68 -13.72
CA TYR A 3 4.51 -15.37 -13.53
C TYR A 3 4.16 -14.53 -14.75
N ILE A 4 3.54 -13.38 -14.53
CA ILE A 4 3.34 -12.38 -15.57
C ILE A 4 4.54 -11.45 -15.53
N ASN A 5 5.36 -11.46 -16.59
CA ASN A 5 6.44 -10.50 -16.74
C ASN A 5 5.86 -9.17 -17.25
N CYS A 6 5.79 -8.17 -16.37
CA CYS A 6 5.33 -6.84 -16.73
C CYS A 6 6.53 -5.97 -17.14
N SER A 7 6.72 -5.78 -18.45
CA SER A 7 7.71 -4.84 -18.96
C SER A 7 7.25 -3.39 -18.77
N ILE A 8 8.19 -2.44 -18.75
CA ILE A 8 7.89 -1.00 -18.63
C ILE A 8 6.94 -0.51 -19.74
N GLY A 9 7.09 -1.03 -20.97
CA GLY A 9 6.18 -0.72 -22.08
C GLY A 9 4.75 -1.19 -21.81
N ASN A 10 4.59 -2.34 -21.15
CA ASN A 10 3.28 -2.86 -20.78
C ASN A 10 2.63 -1.98 -19.69
N ILE A 11 3.40 -1.51 -18.71
CA ILE A 11 2.91 -0.59 -17.67
C ILE A 11 2.33 0.68 -18.29
N ARG A 12 2.99 1.27 -19.29
CA ARG A 12 2.47 2.48 -19.95
C ARG A 12 1.14 2.27 -20.65
N ASN A 13 0.97 1.14 -21.34
CA ASN A 13 -0.31 0.83 -21.98
C ASN A 13 -1.41 0.63 -20.94
N ILE A 14 -1.11 -0.08 -19.85
CA ILE A 14 -2.04 -0.25 -18.72
C ILE A 14 -2.41 1.10 -18.11
N CYS A 15 -1.44 1.99 -17.87
CA CYS A 15 -1.70 3.34 -17.36
C CYS A 15 -2.50 4.19 -18.35
N TYR A 16 -2.25 4.04 -19.66
CA TYR A 16 -3.02 4.72 -20.70
C TYR A 16 -4.49 4.30 -20.67
N ASP A 17 -4.75 2.99 -20.62
CA ASP A 17 -6.11 2.45 -20.54
C ASP A 17 -6.80 2.85 -19.23
N LEU A 18 -6.07 2.83 -18.10
CA LEU A 18 -6.58 3.31 -16.82
C LEU A 18 -6.91 4.81 -16.88
N SER A 19 -6.07 5.63 -17.51
CA SER A 19 -6.33 7.06 -17.66
C SER A 19 -7.58 7.34 -18.51
N ARG A 20 -7.84 6.50 -19.53
CA ARG A 20 -9.06 6.58 -20.34
C ARG A 20 -10.27 6.23 -19.49
N GLN A 21 -10.23 5.13 -18.73
CA GLN A 21 -11.33 4.74 -17.83
C GLN A 21 -11.67 5.85 -16.82
N VAL A 22 -10.65 6.50 -16.25
CA VAL A 22 -10.84 7.65 -15.35
C VAL A 22 -11.57 8.79 -16.07
N LYS A 23 -11.11 9.17 -17.27
CA LYS A 23 -11.73 10.24 -18.07
C LYS A 23 -13.17 9.90 -18.47
N ASP A 24 -13.40 8.68 -18.94
CA ASP A 24 -14.70 8.21 -19.42
C ASP A 24 -15.74 8.10 -18.28
N SER A 25 -15.28 7.89 -17.04
CA SER A 25 -16.15 7.94 -15.86
C SER A 25 -16.63 9.36 -15.49
N GLY A 26 -16.08 10.40 -16.13
CA GLY A 26 -16.32 11.81 -15.77
C GLY A 26 -15.62 12.24 -14.47
N PHE A 27 -14.74 11.40 -13.92
CA PHE A 27 -13.98 11.72 -12.72
C PHE A 27 -12.72 12.53 -13.05
N GLU A 28 -12.70 13.79 -12.64
CA GLU A 28 -11.55 14.67 -12.77
C GLU A 28 -10.84 14.84 -11.41
N PRO A 29 -9.73 14.13 -11.15
CA PRO A 29 -8.99 14.30 -9.91
C PRO A 29 -8.30 15.66 -9.85
N ASP A 30 -8.24 16.23 -8.65
CA ASP A 30 -7.43 17.40 -8.34
C ASP A 30 -5.96 16.98 -8.15
N ILE A 31 -5.76 15.84 -7.47
CA ILE A 31 -4.46 15.25 -7.18
C ILE A 31 -4.48 13.73 -7.37
N ILE A 32 -3.30 13.16 -7.54
CA ILE A 32 -3.08 11.72 -7.54
C ILE A 32 -2.26 11.34 -6.31
N ILE A 33 -2.64 10.26 -5.63
CA ILE A 33 -1.89 9.70 -4.51
C ILE A 33 -1.44 8.31 -4.90
N TYR A 34 -0.13 8.04 -4.83
CA TYR A 34 0.39 6.71 -5.06
C TYR A 34 0.88 6.06 -3.77
N VAL A 35 0.79 4.72 -3.72
CA VAL A 35 1.34 3.94 -2.62
C VAL A 35 2.84 3.71 -2.85
N ALA A 36 3.67 4.24 -1.96
CA ALA A 36 5.11 4.00 -2.00
C ALA A 36 5.45 2.60 -1.45
N ASN A 37 6.40 1.85 -2.02
CA ASN A 37 7.28 2.21 -3.15
C ASN A 37 6.84 1.63 -4.51
N GLY A 38 5.99 0.60 -4.53
CA GLY A 38 5.59 -0.12 -5.76
C GLY A 38 4.85 0.78 -6.74
N GLY A 39 3.96 1.64 -6.25
CA GLY A 39 3.14 2.53 -7.06
C GLY A 39 3.85 3.77 -7.62
N ILE A 40 5.15 3.99 -7.39
CA ILE A 40 5.85 5.22 -7.84
C ILE A 40 5.72 5.41 -9.36
N ILE A 41 6.01 4.34 -10.13
CA ILE A 41 5.96 4.39 -11.60
C ILE A 41 4.53 4.67 -12.07
N ILE A 42 3.54 4.04 -11.42
CA ILE A 42 2.12 4.24 -11.74
C ILE A 42 1.70 5.68 -11.44
N GLY A 43 2.07 6.21 -10.27
CA GLY A 43 1.78 7.60 -9.90
C GLY A 43 2.37 8.61 -10.88
N GLN A 44 3.61 8.39 -11.30
CA GLN A 44 4.29 9.27 -12.26
C GLN A 44 3.64 9.22 -13.65
N GLU A 45 3.38 8.02 -14.20
CA GLU A 45 2.76 7.89 -15.52
C GLU A 45 1.32 8.42 -15.53
N MET A 46 0.53 8.15 -14.48
CA MET A 46 -0.82 8.69 -14.33
C MET A 46 -0.82 10.22 -14.20
N SER A 47 0.15 10.79 -13.48
CA SER A 47 0.35 12.23 -13.39
C SER A 47 0.59 12.87 -14.76
N ASN A 48 1.45 12.26 -15.58
CA ASN A 48 1.71 12.73 -16.94
C ASN A 48 0.44 12.66 -17.81
N LEU A 49 -0.29 11.54 -17.78
CA LEU A 49 -1.47 11.29 -18.62
C LEU A 49 -2.69 12.15 -18.27
N LEU A 50 -2.83 12.50 -16.99
CA LEU A 50 -3.93 13.32 -16.47
C LEU A 50 -3.53 14.79 -16.28
N SER A 51 -2.24 15.12 -16.38
CA SER A 51 -1.69 16.45 -16.11
C SER A 51 -2.07 16.96 -14.72
N LYS A 52 -1.93 16.10 -13.70
CA LYS A 52 -2.27 16.41 -12.29
C LYS A 52 -1.07 16.20 -11.38
N PRO A 53 -0.94 16.99 -10.30
CA PRO A 53 0.10 16.76 -9.29
C PRO A 53 -0.09 15.39 -8.62
N TYR A 54 1.02 14.79 -8.20
CA TYR A 54 1.02 13.47 -7.56
C TYR A 54 1.85 13.46 -6.29
N TYR A 55 1.42 12.68 -5.30
CA TYR A 55 2.02 12.60 -3.97
C TYR A 55 2.15 11.15 -3.50
N GLY A 56 3.23 10.86 -2.79
CA GLY A 56 3.51 9.51 -2.29
C GLY A 56 3.07 9.32 -0.85
N ILE A 57 2.26 8.29 -0.59
CA ILE A 57 1.95 7.83 0.77
C ILE A 57 2.66 6.52 1.03
N LYS A 58 3.38 6.45 2.14
CA LYS A 58 4.02 5.24 2.62
C LYS A 58 3.16 4.63 3.72
N VAL A 59 2.45 3.59 3.34
CA VAL A 59 1.68 2.78 4.27
C VAL A 59 2.58 1.66 4.78
N ALA A 60 2.75 1.53 6.09
CA ALA A 60 3.50 0.44 6.65
C ALA A 60 2.64 -0.33 7.65
N ARG A 61 2.81 -1.65 7.67
CA ARG A 61 2.08 -2.50 8.60
C ARG A 61 2.52 -2.14 10.03
N SER A 62 1.58 -1.67 10.85
CA SER A 62 1.79 -1.59 12.29
C SER A 62 1.70 -3.00 12.86
N GLY A 63 2.58 -3.32 13.80
CA GLY A 63 2.74 -4.67 14.37
C GLY A 63 4.15 -5.26 14.22
N ASN A 64 4.98 -4.75 13.31
CA ASN A 64 6.33 -5.29 13.13
C ASN A 64 7.35 -4.78 14.16
N SER A 65 7.13 -3.65 14.85
CA SER A 65 8.14 -3.13 15.81
C SER A 65 8.23 -3.98 17.07
N LEU A 66 7.09 -4.40 17.62
CA LEU A 66 7.04 -5.34 18.75
C LEU A 66 7.52 -6.73 18.35
N LYS A 67 7.12 -7.24 17.17
CA LYS A 67 7.62 -8.53 16.66
C LYS A 67 9.13 -8.51 16.33
N LYS A 68 9.69 -7.39 15.86
CA LYS A 68 11.13 -7.28 15.53
C LYS A 68 12.01 -7.30 16.78
N ASN A 69 11.64 -6.55 17.82
CA ASN A 69 12.38 -6.56 19.09
C ASN A 69 12.21 -7.89 19.83
N LEU A 70 11.01 -8.49 19.80
CA LEU A 70 10.77 -9.80 20.39
C LEU A 70 11.43 -10.94 19.60
N SER A 71 11.52 -10.84 18.26
CA SER A 71 12.19 -11.85 17.42
C SER A 71 13.68 -12.00 17.75
N PHE A 72 14.33 -10.91 18.15
CA PHE A 72 15.72 -10.94 18.62
C PHE A 72 15.86 -11.75 19.92
N LEU A 73 14.92 -11.55 20.86
CA LEU A 73 14.88 -12.30 22.12
C LEU A 73 14.46 -13.77 21.91
N ILE A 74 13.51 -14.05 21.01
CA ILE A 74 13.06 -15.41 20.66
C ILE A 74 14.21 -16.24 20.05
N ARG A 75 15.19 -15.60 19.40
CA ARG A 75 16.35 -16.29 18.81
C ARG A 75 17.29 -16.90 19.85
N ILE A 76 17.25 -16.41 21.10
CA ILE A 76 18.10 -16.85 22.20
C ILE A 76 17.41 -17.95 23.04
N LEU A 77 16.10 -18.19 22.83
CA LEU A 77 15.33 -19.10 23.66
C LEU A 77 15.58 -20.59 23.32
N PRO A 78 15.54 -21.49 24.33
CA PRO A 78 15.62 -22.93 24.13
C PRO A 78 14.46 -23.45 23.25
N GLY A 79 14.71 -24.51 22.47
CA GLY A 79 13.77 -25.03 21.47
C GLY A 79 12.35 -25.28 22.01
N LYS A 80 12.22 -25.80 23.23
CA LYS A 80 10.91 -26.07 23.86
C LYS A 80 10.05 -24.82 24.06
N VAL A 81 10.67 -23.70 24.42
CA VAL A 81 9.94 -22.43 24.62
C VAL A 81 9.53 -21.84 23.29
N LYS A 82 10.37 -21.99 22.26
CA LYS A 82 10.07 -21.56 20.89
C LYS A 82 8.87 -22.32 20.33
N ASP A 83 8.77 -23.62 20.59
CA ASP A 83 7.66 -24.45 20.14
C ASP A 83 6.34 -24.11 20.85
N ILE A 84 6.40 -23.79 22.16
CA ILE A 84 5.25 -23.29 22.92
C ILE A 84 4.78 -21.94 22.38
N LEU A 85 5.69 -20.99 22.16
CA LEU A 85 5.36 -19.68 21.60
C LEU A 85 4.77 -19.77 20.20
N ARG A 86 5.30 -20.67 19.36
CA ARG A 86 4.78 -20.93 18.01
C ARG A 86 3.37 -21.51 18.05
N THR A 87 3.12 -22.43 18.97
CA THR A 87 1.79 -23.02 19.18
C THR A 87 0.80 -21.96 19.70
N PHE A 88 1.26 -21.07 20.58
CA PHE A 88 0.46 -19.95 21.07
C PHE A 88 0.16 -18.91 19.97
N GLU A 89 1.12 -18.59 19.11
CA GLU A 89 0.91 -17.69 17.95
C GLU A 89 -0.14 -18.24 16.97
N LEU A 90 -0.13 -19.56 16.73
CA LEU A 90 -1.11 -20.23 15.88
C LEU A 90 -2.51 -20.26 16.52
N ASN A 91 -2.59 -20.53 17.83
CA ASN A 91 -3.87 -20.66 18.54
C ASN A 91 -4.51 -19.32 18.95
N SER A 92 -3.73 -18.23 18.99
CA SER A 92 -4.20 -16.91 19.46
C SER A 92 -4.92 -16.08 18.39
N GLY A 93 -5.05 -16.57 17.15
CA GLY A 93 -5.69 -15.81 16.07
C GLY A 93 -4.97 -14.49 15.73
N LEU A 94 -3.74 -14.30 16.19
CA LEU A 94 -2.91 -13.14 15.89
C LEU A 94 -2.59 -13.04 14.39
N HIS A 95 -2.73 -14.14 13.64
CA HIS A 95 -2.59 -14.18 12.20
C HIS A 95 -3.88 -13.80 11.44
N SER A 96 -5.04 -13.77 12.11
CA SER A 96 -6.36 -13.50 11.51
C SER A 96 -6.95 -12.13 11.84
N LYS A 97 -6.39 -11.40 12.82
CA LYS A 97 -6.75 -9.98 13.01
C LYS A 97 -6.12 -9.14 11.91
N ALA A 98 -6.98 -8.62 11.03
CA ALA A 98 -6.68 -7.60 10.04
C ALA A 98 -5.61 -6.64 10.58
N SER A 99 -4.37 -6.81 10.10
CA SER A 99 -3.24 -6.03 10.59
C SER A 99 -3.51 -4.58 10.24
N THR A 100 -3.90 -3.79 11.23
CA THR A 100 -4.14 -2.35 11.08
C THR A 100 -2.88 -1.75 10.45
N ARG A 101 -3.02 -1.25 9.22
CA ARG A 101 -1.91 -0.57 8.53
C ARG A 101 -1.95 0.86 9.01
N GLU A 102 -0.85 1.31 9.59
CA GLU A 102 -0.70 2.71 10.00
C GLU A 102 0.06 3.43 8.89
N ILE A 103 -0.40 4.62 8.55
CA ILE A 103 0.34 5.51 7.65
C ILE A 103 1.52 6.02 8.44
N LYS A 104 2.73 5.58 8.07
CA LYS A 104 3.96 5.95 8.78
C LYS A 104 4.59 7.23 8.26
N GLU A 105 4.35 7.56 7.00
CA GLU A 105 5.01 8.67 6.33
C GLU A 105 4.16 9.11 5.14
N VAL A 106 3.76 10.38 5.15
CA VAL A 106 3.27 11.07 3.95
C VAL A 106 4.44 11.90 3.48
N ASN A 107 4.93 11.66 2.26
CA ASN A 107 6.17 12.30 1.80
C ASN A 107 6.04 13.82 1.60
N THR A 108 4.83 14.38 1.73
CA THR A 108 4.53 15.78 1.43
C THR A 108 3.24 16.22 2.14
N ASP A 109 3.19 17.48 2.58
CA ASP A 109 1.94 18.10 3.03
C ASP A 109 0.93 18.08 1.87
N LEU A 110 -0.15 17.31 2.01
CA LEU A 110 -1.24 17.33 1.05
C LEU A 110 -1.90 18.72 1.07
N PRO A 111 -2.27 19.28 -0.10
CA PRO A 111 -2.95 20.57 -0.12
C PRO A 111 -4.28 20.48 0.63
N ILE A 112 -4.50 21.41 1.56
CA ILE A 112 -5.61 21.39 2.53
C ILE A 112 -7.01 21.50 1.85
N SER A 113 -7.09 21.92 0.58
CA SER A 113 -8.35 22.21 -0.12
C SER A 113 -8.78 21.19 -1.20
N VAL A 114 -8.16 20.02 -1.22
CA VAL A 114 -8.41 19.00 -2.25
C VAL A 114 -9.74 18.28 -2.01
N LYS A 115 -10.56 18.12 -3.07
CA LYS A 115 -11.87 17.45 -2.98
C LYS A 115 -11.90 16.11 -3.68
N LYS A 116 -11.17 15.96 -4.78
CA LYS A 116 -11.16 14.75 -5.61
C LYS A 116 -9.76 14.16 -5.67
N ILE A 117 -9.60 13.00 -5.06
CA ILE A 117 -8.32 12.30 -4.94
C ILE A 117 -8.39 11.00 -5.72
N LEU A 118 -7.44 10.78 -6.63
CA LEU A 118 -7.25 9.48 -7.27
C LEU A 118 -6.13 8.72 -6.56
N VAL A 119 -6.46 7.62 -5.88
CA VAL A 119 -5.46 6.74 -5.26
C VAL A 119 -5.04 5.65 -6.26
N VAL A 120 -3.74 5.44 -6.44
CA VAL A 120 -3.17 4.43 -7.35
C VAL A 120 -2.13 3.56 -6.65
N ASP A 121 -2.07 2.29 -7.04
CA ASP A 121 -1.10 1.30 -6.54
C ASP A 121 -0.62 0.42 -7.72
N ASP A 122 0.49 -0.28 -7.56
CA ASP A 122 0.99 -1.22 -8.58
C ASP A 122 0.14 -2.49 -8.68
N SER A 123 -0.36 -2.96 -7.55
CA SER A 123 -1.29 -4.09 -7.49
C SER A 123 -2.11 -4.09 -6.22
N VAL A 124 -3.38 -4.48 -6.34
CA VAL A 124 -4.30 -4.60 -5.21
C VAL A 124 -4.49 -6.09 -4.89
N ASP A 125 -3.78 -6.58 -3.87
CA ASP A 125 -3.90 -7.96 -3.41
C ASP A 125 -5.07 -8.11 -2.42
N THR A 126 -4.89 -7.67 -1.18
CA THR A 126 -5.91 -7.78 -0.11
C THR A 126 -6.77 -6.52 0.06
N GLY A 127 -6.56 -5.46 -0.73
CA GLY A 127 -7.29 -4.18 -0.64
C GLY A 127 -7.03 -3.32 0.61
N ASN A 128 -6.50 -3.92 1.69
CA ASN A 128 -6.28 -3.26 2.99
C ASN A 128 -5.40 -1.99 2.92
N THR A 129 -4.53 -1.83 1.92
CA THR A 129 -3.70 -0.62 1.77
C THR A 129 -4.55 0.55 1.34
N ILE A 130 -5.37 0.35 0.31
CA ILE A 130 -6.28 1.36 -0.21
C ILE A 130 -7.33 1.72 0.83
N LEU A 131 -7.86 0.74 1.57
CA LEU A 131 -8.80 0.99 2.66
C LEU A 131 -8.20 1.86 3.77
N SER A 132 -6.95 1.60 4.17
CA SER A 132 -6.26 2.43 5.17
C SER A 132 -6.02 3.86 4.69
N ILE A 133 -5.73 4.06 3.41
CA ILE A 133 -5.59 5.40 2.82
C ILE A 133 -6.94 6.11 2.78
N SER A 134 -7.98 5.41 2.32
CA SER A 134 -9.34 5.95 2.28
C SER A 134 -9.81 6.41 3.67
N ASN A 135 -9.62 5.58 4.70
CA ASN A 135 -10.00 5.93 6.08
C ASN A 135 -9.18 7.06 6.70
N TRP A 136 -8.04 7.42 6.12
CA TRP A 136 -7.22 8.52 6.61
C TRP A 136 -7.56 9.85 5.89
N LEU A 137 -8.08 9.76 4.67
CA LEU A 137 -8.53 10.92 3.90
C LEU A 137 -9.90 11.46 4.34
N TYR A 138 -10.69 10.65 5.06
CA TYR A 138 -12.01 10.99 5.62
C TYR A 138 -11.96 11.03 7.15
#